data_AF-A0ABD3MMV2-F1
#
_entry.id   AF-A0ABD3MMV2-F1
#
_cell.length_a   1.000
_cell.length_b   1.000
_cell.length_c   1.000
_cell.angle_alpha   90.00
_cell.angle_beta   90.00
_cell.angle_gamma   90.00
#
_symmetry.space_group_name_H-M   'P 1'
#
loop_
_entity.id
_entity.type
_entity.pdbx_description
1 polymer ?
#
loop_
_entity_poly.entity_id
_entity_poly.type
_entity_poly.pdbx_seq_one_letter_code
_entity_poly.pdbx_strand_id
1 'polypeptide(L)'
;MLQQSHRNVDRSSILALLRRSIRCIQAMPDPNQRAAYRIYVRDAFHRHKWMPSNSREAIFAYRDGMDQVDQMEYYLKQVRIKRDENSQGSTASVESSKIVHTENETIENDTYSNHQRNSNNAISQWLLSHLPHLTPDDLEKYSRRLLEDGFDSVEFIEKELLVEDLDYMKKAHRRVIERYIKDKNA
;
A
#
# COMPACT_ATOMS: atom_id res chain seq x y z
N MET A 1 17.36 -34.06 -0.82
CA MET A 1 17.69 -32.90 0.04
C MET A 1 17.34 -31.63 -0.72
N LEU A 2 16.21 -31.01 -0.42
CA LEU A 2 15.82 -29.74 -1.05
C LEU A 2 16.56 -28.61 -0.34
N GLN A 3 17.46 -27.92 -1.05
CA GLN A 3 18.06 -26.66 -0.60
C GLN A 3 16.94 -25.64 -0.38
N GLN A 4 16.59 -25.39 0.88
CA GLN A 4 15.81 -24.21 1.22
C GLN A 4 16.70 -23.00 0.95
N SER A 5 16.43 -22.33 -0.16
CA SER A 5 16.89 -20.97 -0.41
C SER A 5 16.37 -20.10 0.75
N HIS A 6 17.21 -19.91 1.77
CA HIS A 6 16.93 -18.97 2.86
C HIS A 6 16.97 -17.56 2.25
N ARG A 7 15.83 -17.11 1.72
CA ARG A 7 15.64 -15.70 1.37
C ARG A 7 15.70 -14.91 2.66
N ASN A 8 16.79 -14.17 2.85
CA ASN A 8 16.91 -13.20 3.93
C ASN A 8 15.75 -12.20 3.84
N VAL A 9 15.22 -11.78 4.99
CA VAL A 9 14.23 -10.70 5.03
C VAL A 9 14.99 -9.37 5.02
N ASP A 10 14.97 -8.70 3.88
CA ASP A 10 15.63 -7.40 3.73
C ASP A 10 14.90 -6.32 4.54
N ARG A 11 15.65 -5.31 5.00
CA ARG A 11 15.13 -4.15 5.72
C ARG A 11 14.06 -3.42 4.91
N SER A 12 14.21 -3.33 3.59
CA SER A 12 13.20 -2.76 2.69
C SER A 12 11.87 -3.51 2.79
N SER A 13 11.88 -4.84 2.80
CA SER A 13 10.67 -5.66 2.94
C SER A 13 9.97 -5.44 4.28
N ILE A 14 10.74 -5.32 5.37
CA ILE A 14 10.20 -5.03 6.71
C ILE A 14 9.52 -3.65 6.73
N LEU A 15 10.14 -2.63 6.14
CA LEU A 15 9.55 -1.29 6.04
C LEU A 15 8.29 -1.28 5.17
N ALA A 16 8.28 -2.00 4.06
CA ALA A 16 7.10 -2.17 3.22
C ALA A 16 5.94 -2.81 3.99
N LEU A 17 6.22 -3.86 4.78
CA LEU A 17 5.23 -4.50 5.65
C LEU A 17 4.68 -3.54 6.71
N LEU A 18 5.55 -2.75 7.36
CA LEU A 18 5.13 -1.73 8.33
C LEU A 18 4.18 -0.72 7.68
N ARG A 19 4.51 -0.20 6.50
CA ARG A 19 3.68 0.76 5.78
C ARG A 19 2.35 0.17 5.35
N ARG A 20 2.36 -1.05 4.82
CA ARG A 20 1.14 -1.79 4.46
C ARG A 20 0.23 -1.98 5.69
N SER A 21 0.82 -2.31 6.84
CA SER A 21 0.10 -2.39 8.12
C SER A 21 -0.53 -1.04 8.50
N ILE A 22 0.24 0.06 8.45
CA ILE A 22 -0.25 1.40 8.79
C ILE A 22 -1.40 1.81 7.87
N ARG A 23 -1.31 1.56 6.55
CA ARG A 23 -2.39 1.86 5.59
C ARG A 23 -3.68 1.13 5.93
N CYS A 24 -3.59 -0.19 6.17
CA CYS A 24 -4.76 -0.97 6.54
C CYS A 24 -5.41 -0.44 7.82
N ILE A 25 -4.58 -0.05 8.80
CA ILE A 25 -5.09 0.59 10.02
C ILE A 25 -5.78 1.91 9.69
N GLN A 26 -5.21 2.77 8.86
CA GLN A 26 -5.85 4.04 8.46
C GLN A 26 -7.20 3.82 7.77
N ALA A 27 -7.34 2.75 6.99
CA ALA A 27 -8.57 2.38 6.30
C ALA A 27 -9.67 1.80 7.23
N MET A 28 -9.36 1.45 8.48
CA MET A 28 -10.38 0.94 9.40
C MET A 28 -11.41 2.04 9.75
N PRO A 29 -12.71 1.69 9.84
CA PRO A 29 -13.76 2.65 10.15
C PRO A 29 -13.76 3.10 11.62
N ASP A 30 -13.44 2.20 12.55
CA ASP A 30 -13.51 2.47 13.98
C ASP A 30 -12.22 3.17 14.49
N PRO A 31 -12.31 4.41 15.01
CA PRO A 31 -11.14 5.15 15.49
C PRO A 31 -10.44 4.51 16.70
N ASN A 32 -11.16 3.83 17.59
CA ASN A 32 -10.58 3.17 18.76
C ASN A 32 -9.80 1.93 18.34
N GLN A 33 -10.35 1.14 17.41
CA GLN A 33 -9.64 0.02 16.81
C GLN A 33 -8.37 0.51 16.10
N ARG A 34 -8.45 1.62 15.35
CA ARG A 34 -7.26 2.22 14.72
C ARG A 34 -6.16 2.55 15.73
N ALA A 35 -6.51 3.22 16.82
CA ALA A 35 -5.54 3.58 17.85
C ALA A 35 -4.89 2.34 18.46
N ALA A 36 -5.68 1.32 18.79
CA ALA A 36 -5.20 0.06 19.34
C ALA A 36 -4.24 -0.66 18.38
N TYR A 37 -4.61 -0.82 17.11
CA TYR A 37 -3.76 -1.48 16.12
C TYR A 37 -2.50 -0.69 15.80
N ARG A 38 -2.55 0.66 15.82
CA ARG A 38 -1.32 1.48 15.68
C ARG A 38 -0.31 1.20 16.78
N ILE A 39 -0.78 1.10 18.03
CA ILE A 39 0.08 0.78 19.18
C ILE A 39 0.64 -0.63 19.01
N TYR A 40 -0.22 -1.60 18.70
CA TYR A 40 0.19 -3.00 18.50
C TYR A 40 1.26 -3.14 17.41
N VAL A 41 1.02 -2.57 16.22
CA VAL A 41 1.97 -2.65 15.11
C VAL A 41 3.27 -1.95 15.47
N ARG A 42 3.24 -0.75 16.08
CA ARG A 42 4.49 -0.12 16.54
C ARG A 42 5.24 -1.03 17.51
N ASP A 43 4.57 -1.55 18.54
CA ASP A 43 5.20 -2.41 19.53
C ASP A 43 5.78 -3.70 18.92
N ALA A 44 5.05 -4.35 18.01
CA ALA A 44 5.52 -5.52 17.29
C ALA A 44 6.84 -5.24 16.53
N PHE A 45 6.89 -4.17 15.73
CA PHE A 45 8.11 -3.82 15.00
C PHE A 45 9.25 -3.36 15.92
N HIS A 46 8.94 -2.72 17.05
CA HIS A 46 9.96 -2.32 18.04
C HIS A 46 10.60 -3.54 18.71
N ARG A 47 9.81 -4.54 19.11
CA ARG A 47 10.31 -5.79 19.72
C ARG A 47 11.25 -6.57 18.79
N HIS A 48 11.02 -6.47 17.48
CA HIS A 48 11.82 -7.17 16.46
C HIS A 48 12.92 -6.31 15.85
N LYS A 49 13.12 -5.07 16.32
CA LYS A 49 14.09 -4.11 15.75
C LYS A 49 15.52 -4.62 15.72
N TRP A 50 15.92 -5.39 16.74
CA TRP A 50 17.28 -5.89 16.92
C TRP A 50 17.45 -7.34 16.45
N MET A 51 16.41 -7.91 15.85
CA MET A 51 16.42 -9.30 15.41
C MET A 51 17.26 -9.42 14.12
N PRO A 52 18.20 -10.37 14.03
CA PRO A 52 18.98 -10.57 12.81
C PRO A 52 18.07 -10.94 11.64
N SER A 53 18.20 -10.25 10.50
CA SER A 53 17.38 -10.45 9.28
C SER A 53 17.44 -11.87 8.70
N ASN A 54 18.49 -12.62 9.01
CA ASN A 54 18.70 -14.01 8.60
C ASN A 54 18.25 -15.03 9.66
N SER A 55 17.77 -14.58 10.81
CA SER A 55 17.26 -15.47 11.86
C SER A 55 15.96 -16.13 11.42
N ARG A 56 15.74 -17.35 11.91
CA ARG A 56 14.50 -18.09 11.63
C ARG A 56 13.30 -17.36 12.21
N GLU A 57 13.50 -16.74 13.37
CA GLU A 57 12.53 -15.92 14.08
C GLU A 57 12.13 -14.69 13.25
N ALA A 58 13.07 -14.00 12.61
CA ALA A 58 12.76 -12.85 11.75
C ALA A 58 11.94 -13.25 10.53
N ILE A 59 12.26 -14.40 9.92
CA ILE A 59 11.51 -14.94 8.78
C ILE A 59 10.08 -15.29 9.19
N PHE A 60 9.89 -15.90 10.35
CA PHE A 60 8.55 -16.23 10.85
C PHE A 60 7.75 -14.98 11.23
N ALA A 61 8.35 -14.03 11.95
CA ALA A 61 7.69 -12.78 12.31
C ALA A 61 7.28 -11.97 11.06
N TYR A 62 8.13 -11.95 10.03
CA TYR A 62 7.79 -11.31 8.76
C TYR A 62 6.62 -12.00 8.05
N ARG A 63 6.62 -13.34 7.96
CA ARG A 63 5.53 -14.09 7.34
C ARG A 63 4.21 -13.94 8.10
N ASP A 64 4.25 -14.06 9.42
CA ASP A 64 3.09 -13.87 10.29
C ASP A 64 2.51 -12.46 10.11
N GLY A 65 3.36 -11.43 10.09
CA GLY A 65 2.92 -10.06 9.81
C GLY A 65 2.31 -9.89 8.41
N MET A 66 2.88 -10.52 7.38
CA MET A 66 2.28 -10.53 6.03
C MET A 66 0.89 -11.16 6.03
N ASP A 67 0.74 -12.34 6.64
CA ASP A 67 -0.53 -13.06 6.71
C ASP A 67 -1.60 -12.24 7.45
N GLN A 68 -1.23 -11.58 8.56
CA GLN A 68 -2.13 -10.69 9.30
C GLN A 68 -2.61 -9.51 8.45
N VAL A 69 -1.69 -8.88 7.70
CA VAL A 69 -2.03 -7.75 6.82
C VAL A 69 -2.92 -8.20 5.67
N ASP A 70 -2.62 -9.34 5.05
CA ASP A 70 -3.45 -9.91 3.97
C ASP A 70 -4.88 -10.20 4.45
N GLN A 71 -5.03 -10.77 5.64
CA GLN A 71 -6.35 -11.01 6.26
C GLN A 71 -7.11 -9.71 6.52
N MET A 72 -6.41 -8.70 7.02
CA MET A 72 -6.99 -7.38 7.30
C MET A 72 -7.46 -6.69 6.01
N GLU A 73 -6.66 -6.71 4.94
CA GLU A 73 -7.05 -6.18 3.63
C GLU A 73 -8.26 -6.91 3.06
N TYR A 74 -8.29 -8.25 3.18
CA TYR A 74 -9.43 -9.04 2.78
C TYR A 74 -10.70 -8.62 3.52
N TYR A 75 -10.65 -8.44 4.83
CA TYR A 75 -11.79 -8.00 5.62
C TYR A 75 -12.27 -6.59 5.21
N LEU A 76 -11.35 -5.63 5.04
CA LEU A 76 -11.67 -4.27 4.61
C LEU A 76 -12.34 -4.26 3.23
N LYS A 77 -11.86 -5.11 2.31
CA LYS A 77 -12.49 -5.33 1.00
C LYS A 77 -13.93 -5.80 1.15
N GLN A 78 -14.18 -6.80 1.99
CA GLN A 78 -15.53 -7.33 2.24
C GLN A 78 -16.48 -6.29 2.83
N VAL A 79 -16.00 -5.47 3.78
CA VAL A 79 -16.80 -4.37 4.36
C VAL A 79 -17.19 -3.34 3.31
N ARG A 80 -16.27 -3.03 2.38
CA ARG A 80 -16.53 -2.09 1.28
C ARG A 80 -17.61 -2.61 0.34
N ILE A 81 -17.50 -3.88 -0.10
CA ILE A 81 -18.49 -4.51 -0.99
C ILE A 81 -19.90 -4.46 -0.38
N LYS A 82 -20.04 -4.86 0.90
CA LYS A 82 -21.34 -4.82 1.60
C LYS A 82 -21.95 -3.43 1.70
N ARG A 83 -21.12 -2.38 1.80
CA ARG A 83 -21.59 -1.00 1.87
C ARG A 83 -22.11 -0.50 0.52
N ASP A 84 -21.45 -0.90 -0.56
CA ASP A 84 -21.83 -0.53 -1.92
C ASP A 84 -23.12 -1.24 -2.34
N GLU A 85 -23.31 -2.51 -1.97
CA GLU A 85 -24.56 -3.26 -2.16
C GLU A 85 -25.76 -2.61 -1.46
N ASN A 86 -25.57 -2.17 -0.20
CA ASN A 86 -26.63 -1.46 0.54
C ASN A 86 -26.97 -0.08 -0.05
N SER A 87 -26.03 0.55 -0.77
CA SER A 87 -26.22 1.87 -1.37
C SER A 87 -26.97 1.81 -2.71
N GLN A 88 -26.93 0.68 -3.42
CA GLN A 88 -27.69 0.46 -4.66
C GLN A 88 -29.12 -0.09 -4.42
N GLY A 89 -29.48 -0.47 -3.18
CA GLY A 89 -30.79 -1.02 -2.83
C GLY A 89 -31.93 -0.01 -2.58
N SER A 90 -31.71 1.31 -2.68
CA SER A 90 -32.73 2.32 -2.33
C SER A 90 -33.47 2.96 -3.52
N THR A 91 -33.32 2.47 -4.75
CA THR A 91 -34.12 2.95 -5.90
C THR A 91 -34.58 1.80 -6.78
N ALA A 92 -35.65 1.10 -6.39
CA ALA A 92 -36.59 0.46 -7.32
C ALA A 92 -37.73 -0.22 -6.55
N SER A 93 -38.77 0.55 -6.22
CA SER A 93 -40.13 0.02 -6.21
C SER A 93 -40.82 0.62 -7.44
N VAL A 94 -41.15 -0.25 -8.40
CA VAL A 94 -42.31 -0.26 -9.30
C VAL A 94 -41.95 -1.06 -10.58
N GLU A 95 -42.49 -2.27 -10.60
CA GLU A 95 -43.03 -3.04 -11.72
C GLU A 95 -42.24 -3.36 -13.01
N SER A 96 -41.92 -4.66 -13.08
CA SER A 96 -42.47 -5.64 -14.02
C SER A 96 -41.83 -5.86 -15.42
N SER A 97 -41.10 -6.98 -15.47
CA SER A 97 -41.18 -8.06 -16.49
C SER A 97 -40.75 -7.79 -17.93
N LYS A 98 -39.59 -8.37 -18.34
CA LYS A 98 -39.51 -9.49 -19.32
C LYS A 98 -38.05 -9.86 -19.71
N ILE A 99 -37.75 -11.14 -19.52
CA ILE A 99 -37.13 -12.09 -20.49
C ILE A 99 -35.61 -12.02 -20.77
N VAL A 100 -34.93 -13.04 -20.22
CA VAL A 100 -34.04 -14.07 -20.84
C VAL A 100 -32.74 -13.68 -21.56
N HIS A 101 -31.66 -14.27 -21.05
CA HIS A 101 -30.35 -14.65 -21.59
C HIS A 101 -29.61 -13.67 -22.51
N THR A 102 -28.35 -13.37 -22.16
CA THR A 102 -27.15 -13.75 -22.93
C THR A 102 -25.89 -13.20 -22.22
N GLU A 103 -24.87 -14.05 -22.10
CA GLU A 103 -23.44 -13.74 -21.85
C GLU A 103 -23.04 -12.96 -20.58
N ASN A 104 -22.67 -13.72 -19.53
CA ASN A 104 -21.93 -13.20 -18.38
C ASN A 104 -20.45 -13.00 -18.77
N GLU A 105 -20.13 -11.86 -19.38
CA GLU A 105 -18.77 -11.35 -19.49
C GLU A 105 -18.37 -10.62 -18.20
N THR A 106 -17.41 -11.21 -17.48
CA THR A 106 -16.25 -10.53 -16.82
C THR A 106 -16.46 -9.08 -16.32
N ILE A 107 -17.08 -8.90 -15.15
CA ILE A 107 -17.12 -7.63 -14.40
C ILE A 107 -16.35 -7.79 -13.07
N GLU A 108 -15.03 -8.03 -13.11
CA GLU A 108 -14.21 -8.03 -11.87
C GLU A 108 -12.87 -7.28 -11.97
N ASN A 109 -12.48 -6.80 -13.16
CA ASN A 109 -11.14 -6.20 -13.37
C ASN A 109 -11.07 -4.68 -13.39
N ASP A 110 -12.18 -3.96 -13.52
CA ASP A 110 -12.11 -2.50 -13.74
C ASP A 110 -11.85 -1.70 -12.47
N THR A 111 -12.46 -2.06 -11.34
CA THR A 111 -12.38 -1.22 -10.12
C THR A 111 -10.98 -1.19 -9.50
N TYR A 112 -10.27 -2.32 -9.49
CA TYR A 112 -8.88 -2.40 -9.00
C TYR A 112 -7.90 -1.75 -9.96
N SER A 113 -8.08 -1.96 -11.27
CA SER A 113 -7.23 -1.39 -12.31
C SER A 113 -7.35 0.14 -12.36
N ASN A 114 -8.55 0.69 -12.12
CA ASN A 114 -8.78 2.14 -12.13
C ASN A 114 -8.17 2.84 -10.91
N HIS A 115 -8.27 2.24 -9.71
CA HIS A 115 -7.65 2.80 -8.51
C HIS A 115 -6.12 2.84 -8.62
N GLN A 116 -5.52 1.74 -9.10
CA GLN A 116 -4.09 1.63 -9.33
C GLN A 116 -3.59 2.66 -10.35
N ARG A 117 -4.34 2.88 -11.45
CA ARG A 117 -4.05 3.91 -12.46
C ARG A 117 -4.13 5.32 -11.88
N ASN A 118 -5.13 5.61 -11.06
CA ASN A 118 -5.30 6.91 -10.42
C ASN A 118 -4.18 7.21 -9.40
N SER A 119 -3.82 6.23 -8.57
CA SER A 119 -2.68 6.34 -7.65
C SER A 119 -1.38 6.57 -8.40
N ASN A 120 -1.11 5.80 -9.45
CA ASN A 120 0.11 5.98 -10.24
C ASN A 120 0.17 7.37 -10.90
N ASN A 121 -0.95 7.88 -11.41
CA ASN A 121 -1.04 9.23 -11.94
C ASN A 121 -0.73 10.29 -10.87
N ALA A 122 -1.38 10.21 -9.70
CA ALA A 122 -1.13 11.16 -8.60
C ALA A 122 0.34 11.15 -8.12
N ILE A 123 0.94 9.96 -7.99
CA ILE A 123 2.36 9.81 -7.63
C ILE A 123 3.26 10.41 -8.71
N SER A 124 2.94 10.16 -9.99
CA SER A 124 3.70 10.70 -11.11
C SER A 124 3.66 12.23 -11.14
N GLN A 125 2.50 12.83 -10.90
CA GLN A 125 2.36 14.29 -10.79
C GLN A 125 3.14 14.86 -9.60
N TRP A 126 3.11 14.17 -8.46
CA TRP A 126 3.91 14.56 -7.29
C TRP A 126 5.42 14.47 -7.56
N LEU A 127 5.88 13.45 -8.28
CA LEU A 127 7.27 13.36 -8.70
C LEU A 127 7.65 14.52 -9.63
N LEU A 128 6.81 14.85 -10.60
CA LEU A 128 7.05 15.95 -11.54
C LEU A 128 7.02 17.33 -10.88
N SER A 129 6.24 17.54 -9.82
CA SER A 129 6.22 18.82 -9.11
C SER A 129 7.55 19.11 -8.39
N HIS A 130 8.28 18.07 -7.99
CA HIS A 130 9.60 18.20 -7.37
C HIS A 130 10.75 18.03 -8.37
N LEU A 131 10.55 17.22 -9.41
CA LEU A 131 11.52 16.87 -10.44
C LEU A 131 10.93 17.18 -11.83
N PRO A 132 10.81 18.46 -12.23
CA PRO A 132 10.11 18.86 -13.45
C PRO A 132 10.78 18.37 -14.74
N HIS A 133 12.05 17.98 -14.68
CA HIS A 133 12.83 17.49 -15.82
C HIS A 133 13.07 15.97 -15.76
N LEU A 134 12.23 15.24 -15.03
CA LEU A 134 12.34 13.79 -14.94
C LEU A 134 12.05 13.15 -16.30
N THR A 135 12.91 12.22 -16.74
CA THR A 135 12.66 11.50 -17.99
C THR A 135 11.45 10.56 -17.82
N PRO A 136 10.71 10.24 -18.90
CA PRO A 136 9.57 9.32 -18.82
C PRO A 136 9.94 7.96 -18.21
N ASP A 137 11.11 7.42 -18.56
CA ASP A 137 11.59 6.14 -18.03
C ASP A 137 11.87 6.19 -16.53
N ASP A 138 12.48 7.28 -16.04
CA ASP A 138 12.73 7.45 -14.61
C ASP A 138 11.40 7.70 -13.87
N LEU A 139 10.48 8.47 -14.46
CA LEU A 139 9.16 8.74 -13.90
C LEU A 139 8.38 7.45 -13.69
N GLU A 140 8.29 6.60 -14.71
CA GLU A 140 7.59 5.32 -14.62
C GLU A 140 8.27 4.37 -13.62
N LYS A 141 9.60 4.33 -13.63
CA LYS A 141 10.37 3.53 -12.68
C LYS A 141 10.11 3.97 -11.23
N TYR A 142 10.12 5.28 -10.98
CA TYR A 142 9.99 5.82 -9.63
C TYR A 142 8.55 5.72 -9.13
N SER A 143 7.57 6.05 -9.96
CA SER A 143 6.16 5.94 -9.59
C SER A 143 5.75 4.49 -9.31
N ARG A 144 6.19 3.56 -10.16
CA ARG A 144 5.96 2.12 -9.95
C ARG A 144 6.60 1.66 -8.65
N ARG A 145 7.85 2.05 -8.39
CA ARG A 145 8.56 1.61 -7.19
C ARG A 145 7.93 2.16 -5.90
N LEU A 146 7.53 3.42 -5.89
CA LEU A 146 6.77 4.01 -4.78
C LEU A 146 5.48 3.22 -4.53
N LEU A 147 4.73 2.91 -5.58
CA LEU A 147 3.49 2.15 -5.47
C LEU A 147 3.72 0.73 -4.92
N GLU A 148 4.75 0.02 -5.40
CA GLU A 148 5.18 -1.29 -4.89
C GLU A 148 5.59 -1.23 -3.41
N ASP A 149 6.28 -0.17 -3.00
CA ASP A 149 6.69 0.07 -1.62
C ASP A 149 5.52 0.57 -0.72
N GLY A 150 4.32 0.67 -1.30
CA GLY A 150 3.06 0.96 -0.60
C GLY A 150 2.69 2.43 -0.52
N PHE A 151 3.35 3.29 -1.29
CA PHE A 151 3.03 4.71 -1.41
C PHE A 151 1.97 4.93 -2.48
N ASP A 152 0.70 4.65 -2.15
CA ASP A 152 -0.45 4.71 -3.07
C ASP A 152 -1.19 6.05 -3.11
N SER A 153 -0.77 7.02 -2.29
CA SER A 153 -1.33 8.37 -2.22
C SER A 153 -0.28 9.41 -1.89
N VAL A 154 -0.46 10.62 -2.43
CA VAL A 154 0.43 11.75 -2.18
C VAL A 154 0.45 12.11 -0.69
N GLU A 155 -0.70 12.11 -0.02
CA GLU A 155 -0.78 12.38 1.41
C GLU A 155 0.08 11.39 2.23
N PHE A 156 0.09 10.12 1.85
CA PHE A 156 0.88 9.09 2.52
C PHE A 156 2.38 9.25 2.22
N ILE A 157 2.75 9.57 0.97
CA ILE A 157 4.13 9.94 0.60
C ILE A 157 4.62 11.09 1.47
N GLU A 158 3.85 12.16 1.52
CA GLU A 158 4.27 13.36 2.24
C GLU A 158 4.43 13.12 3.74
N LYS A 159 3.67 12.19 4.35
CA LYS A 159 3.73 11.90 5.79
C LYS A 159 4.78 10.87 6.18
N GLU A 160 4.99 9.85 5.36
CA GLU A 160 5.68 8.62 5.77
C GLU A 160 6.90 8.27 4.89
N LEU A 161 7.17 9.03 3.82
CA LEU A 161 8.34 8.80 2.96
C LEU A 161 9.64 9.15 3.72
N LEU A 162 10.57 8.20 3.75
CA LEU A 162 11.88 8.37 4.36
C LEU A 162 12.98 8.49 3.31
N VAL A 163 14.14 8.98 3.72
CA VAL A 163 15.30 9.16 2.83
C VAL A 163 15.81 7.81 2.31
N GLU A 164 15.73 6.77 3.14
CA GLU A 164 16.13 5.40 2.81
C GLU A 164 15.26 4.79 1.70
N ASP A 165 14.03 5.28 1.52
CA ASP A 165 13.14 4.78 0.47
C ASP A 165 13.55 5.25 -0.92
N LEU A 166 14.45 6.21 -1.00
CA LEU A 166 14.90 6.83 -2.25
C LEU A 166 16.21 6.24 -2.77
N ASP A 167 16.73 5.18 -2.14
CA ASP A 167 18.01 4.56 -2.48
C ASP A 167 18.08 4.06 -3.93
N TYR A 168 16.94 3.72 -4.54
CA TYR A 168 16.86 3.29 -5.94
C TYR A 168 16.90 4.45 -6.95
N MET A 169 16.73 5.69 -6.49
CA MET A 169 16.70 6.87 -7.36
C MET A 169 18.10 7.33 -7.72
N LYS A 170 18.22 8.01 -8.86
CA LYS A 170 19.47 8.68 -9.23
C LYS A 170 19.86 9.70 -8.16
N LYS A 171 21.16 9.80 -7.86
CA LYS A 171 21.71 10.63 -6.77
C LYS A 171 21.24 12.09 -6.82
N ALA A 172 21.14 12.69 -8.02
CA ALA A 172 20.66 14.06 -8.18
C ALA A 172 19.17 14.20 -7.81
N HIS A 173 18.32 13.30 -8.30
CA HIS A 173 16.88 13.29 -8.02
C HIS A 173 16.60 13.06 -6.54
N ARG A 174 17.28 12.06 -5.97
CA ARG A 174 17.22 11.74 -4.54
C ARG A 174 17.50 12.97 -3.68
N ARG A 175 18.56 13.72 -3.96
CA ARG A 175 18.92 14.93 -3.18
C ARG A 175 17.83 15.99 -3.15
N VAL A 176 17.08 16.16 -4.24
CA VAL A 176 15.98 17.13 -4.30
C VAL A 176 14.85 16.71 -3.37
N ILE A 177 14.43 15.45 -3.44
CA ILE A 177 13.37 14.92 -2.58
C ILE A 177 13.83 14.84 -1.12
N GLU A 178 15.07 14.45 -0.85
CA GLU A 178 15.65 14.47 0.51
C GLU A 178 15.59 15.85 1.15
N ARG A 179 15.86 16.91 0.38
CA ARG A 179 15.76 18.28 0.87
C ARG A 179 14.33 18.62 1.24
N TYR A 180 13.37 18.26 0.38
CA TYR A 180 11.94 18.41 0.69
C TYR A 180 11.55 17.69 1.99
N ILE A 181 11.97 16.42 2.17
CA ILE A 181 11.68 15.65 3.39
C ILE A 181 12.31 16.32 4.62
N LYS A 182 13.53 16.84 4.51
CA LYS A 182 14.21 17.52 5.63
C LYS A 182 13.56 18.86 5.98
N ASP A 183 13.23 19.67 4.98
CA ASP A 183 12.60 20.98 5.16
C ASP A 183 11.20 20.85 5.78
N LYS A 184 10.50 19.73 5.53
CA LYS A 184 9.21 19.41 6.17
C LYS A 184 9.32 19.02 7.65
N ASN A 185 10.45 18.41 8.03
CA ASN A 185 10.69 17.90 9.39
C ASN A 185 11.49 18.88 10.27
N ALA A 186 11.83 20.06 9.74
CA ALA A 186 12.49 21.17 10.44
C ALA A 186 11.47 22.09 11.12
#